data_AF-A0A373VJX6-F1
#
_entry.id   AF-A0A373VJX6-F1
#
_cell.length_a   1.000
_cell.length_b   1.000
_cell.length_c   1.000
_cell.angle_alpha   90.00
_cell.angle_beta   90.00
_cell.angle_gamma   90.00
#
_symmetry.space_group_name_H-M   'P 1'
#
loop_
_entity.id
_entity.type
_entity.pdbx_description
1 polymer ?
#
loop_
_entity_poly.entity_id
_entity_poly.type
_entity_poly.pdbx_seq_one_letter_code
_entity_poly.pdbx_strand_id
1 'polypeptide(L)'
;MFQVSGENASLQFEVKDDGKLTVSGAFTNTSITAEGSIVKVTDGSFGLFPNVILTGNNSSAKGAAIDCTSGQIALAGGTITGNTGANGAVYSDSDILVQGTVIVKDNKIADVQANVYLDKEAKFMITDELTGSEISFTHANAADGWQVLGAVAEVESSVFESAVTQFGYDTDEYTLNAADTTTKTVTLKKKADTPDPDPEPTKDFLSYKSGTLKWTSHTAVSVELSNTKDCKWYYTYVDSGTSEAKIKKMYDAKHTTTSVKANKGFTVTATNVPEKNNKWLVVFATSTDGTTEMKYFKLDEDSFNKKRPPKEASFLTYKSGTLKWTNHTTVSLDFSTTQDCKWYYFFVDAGTSVETIQNMYDSSRATNAVKANTAFTVKAENVPEADSWLVVCAKPTTGKAKMSIFKLNTPSFKTKRPPASNNNTRKARTYSVSELASKSKITGLKDPLKFTPGTFYEFSVTGAGQNDEPPYVSGDERWIPMYWSMKENPTEPSDKNTTFRIGSPKGIKDAKTYNIYVFFKKQIYNGSEWQDTDVIESVKTQFSSQELTDADLTITPTGDAGGTGGGSGSGSATDAELTATEAATEKANGSSSKSAVSTMDESPIGTMATLAVLSLLAAGYILIRKRKKDI
;
A
#
# COMPACT_ATOMS: atom_id res chain seq x y z
N MET A 1 10.81 -35.42 -21.20
CA MET A 1 9.36 -35.40 -21.43
C MET A 1 9.08 -36.24 -22.67
N PHE A 2 8.03 -37.06 -22.62
CA PHE A 2 7.61 -37.96 -23.68
C PHE A 2 6.30 -37.47 -24.27
N GLN A 3 6.11 -37.62 -25.59
CA GLN A 3 4.85 -37.32 -26.26
C GLN A 3 4.38 -38.57 -27.00
N VAL A 4 3.15 -38.99 -26.71
CA VAL A 4 2.45 -40.10 -27.36
C VAL A 4 1.32 -39.49 -28.17
N SER A 5 1.37 -39.59 -29.50
CA SER A 5 0.39 -38.93 -30.36
C SER A 5 -0.09 -39.77 -31.54
N GLY A 6 -1.42 -39.89 -31.67
CA GLY A 6 -2.11 -40.59 -32.76
C GLY A 6 -2.68 -41.94 -32.36
N GLU A 7 -3.80 -42.31 -33.00
CA GLU A 7 -4.72 -43.42 -32.64
C GLU A 7 -4.07 -44.78 -32.32
N ASN A 8 -2.95 -45.10 -32.98
CA ASN A 8 -2.24 -46.38 -32.82
C ASN A 8 -0.86 -46.21 -32.14
N ALA A 9 -0.60 -45.06 -31.53
CA ALA A 9 0.61 -44.82 -30.75
C ALA A 9 0.42 -45.28 -29.30
N SER A 10 1.34 -46.12 -28.82
CA SER A 10 1.40 -46.54 -27.42
C SER A 10 2.80 -46.33 -26.84
N LEU A 11 2.85 -46.06 -25.55
CA LEU A 11 4.07 -46.06 -24.74
C LEU A 11 3.75 -46.70 -23.40
N GLN A 12 4.58 -47.65 -22.96
CA GLN A 12 4.49 -48.16 -21.59
C GLN A 12 5.82 -48.02 -20.86
N PHE A 13 5.75 -47.69 -19.58
CA PHE A 13 6.88 -47.85 -18.67
C PHE A 13 6.64 -49.07 -17.80
N GLU A 14 7.55 -50.01 -17.91
CA GLU A 14 7.53 -51.33 -17.27
C GLU A 14 8.97 -51.68 -16.87
N VAL A 15 9.13 -52.41 -15.78
CA VAL A 15 10.39 -53.01 -15.36
C VAL A 15 10.20 -54.50 -15.20
N LYS A 16 11.25 -55.26 -15.52
CA LYS A 16 11.30 -56.70 -15.30
C LYS A 16 12.03 -56.99 -13.99
N ASP A 17 11.71 -58.14 -13.41
CA ASP A 17 12.22 -58.59 -12.11
C ASP A 17 11.94 -57.54 -11.01
N ASP A 18 12.64 -57.59 -9.88
CA ASP A 18 12.53 -56.58 -8.80
C ASP A 18 13.22 -55.24 -9.17
N GLY A 19 13.29 -54.92 -10.47
CA GLY A 19 13.83 -53.68 -10.98
C GLY A 19 12.99 -52.46 -10.57
N LYS A 20 13.60 -51.26 -10.66
CA LYS A 20 12.94 -49.99 -10.34
C LYS A 20 13.29 -48.94 -11.38
N LEU A 21 12.27 -48.25 -11.90
CA LEU A 21 12.43 -47.11 -12.81
C LEU A 21 11.93 -45.84 -12.11
N THR A 22 12.67 -44.75 -12.22
CA THR A 22 12.23 -43.44 -11.75
C THR A 22 12.46 -42.42 -12.86
N VAL A 23 11.37 -41.86 -13.37
CA VAL A 23 11.38 -40.81 -14.39
C VAL A 23 11.04 -39.51 -13.69
N SER A 24 11.97 -38.56 -13.69
CA SER A 24 11.76 -37.26 -13.06
C SER A 24 11.75 -36.10 -14.04
N GLY A 25 10.85 -35.14 -13.81
CA GLY A 25 10.83 -33.85 -14.49
C GLY A 25 11.57 -32.73 -13.73
N ALA A 26 12.25 -33.05 -12.62
CA ALA A 26 12.86 -32.05 -11.76
C ALA A 26 14.02 -31.31 -12.45
N PHE A 27 13.94 -29.97 -12.49
CA PHE A 27 15.09 -29.13 -12.81
C PHE A 27 16.03 -29.01 -11.62
N THR A 28 17.33 -28.91 -11.90
CA THR A 28 18.36 -28.61 -10.90
C THR A 28 18.16 -27.24 -10.24
N ASN A 29 17.59 -26.29 -10.97
CA ASN A 29 17.08 -25.03 -10.43
C ASN A 29 15.58 -25.14 -10.17
N THR A 30 15.20 -25.24 -8.89
CA THR A 30 13.79 -25.39 -8.45
C THR A 30 12.91 -24.16 -8.67
N SER A 31 13.48 -23.03 -9.13
CA SER A 31 12.72 -21.86 -9.57
C SER A 31 12.23 -21.95 -11.03
N ILE A 32 12.59 -23.02 -11.76
CA ILE A 32 12.13 -23.26 -13.13
C ILE A 32 10.87 -24.13 -13.10
N THR A 33 9.88 -23.72 -13.88
CA THR A 33 8.67 -24.50 -14.18
C THR A 33 8.78 -25.09 -15.58
N ALA A 34 8.49 -26.38 -15.74
CA ALA A 34 8.42 -27.05 -17.03
C ALA A 34 7.22 -26.56 -17.84
N GLU A 35 7.37 -26.36 -19.14
CA GLU A 35 6.25 -26.04 -20.03
C GLU A 35 5.30 -27.24 -20.27
N GLY A 36 5.76 -28.46 -19.98
CA GLY A 36 5.08 -29.71 -20.30
C GLY A 36 5.13 -30.77 -19.20
N SER A 37 4.43 -31.87 -19.45
CA SER A 37 4.31 -33.04 -18.56
C SER A 37 5.46 -34.03 -18.74
N ILE A 38 5.69 -34.91 -17.76
CA ILE A 38 6.63 -36.03 -17.96
C ILE A 38 6.19 -36.89 -19.16
N VAL A 39 4.90 -37.19 -19.25
CA VAL A 39 4.25 -37.82 -20.40
C VAL A 39 3.05 -36.98 -20.85
N LYS A 40 3.00 -36.64 -22.14
CA LYS A 40 1.82 -36.03 -22.78
C LYS A 40 1.20 -37.03 -23.76
N VAL A 41 -0.11 -37.22 -23.67
CA VAL A 41 -0.87 -38.15 -24.53
C VAL A 41 -1.91 -37.36 -25.32
N THR A 42 -1.97 -37.59 -26.63
CA THR A 42 -2.96 -36.96 -27.53
C THR A 42 -3.41 -37.95 -28.59
N ASP A 43 -4.65 -38.43 -28.50
CA ASP A 43 -5.19 -39.51 -29.34
C ASP A 43 -4.43 -40.85 -29.26
N GLY A 44 -3.50 -41.03 -28.30
CA GLY A 44 -2.71 -42.25 -28.12
C GLY A 44 -2.94 -42.93 -26.77
N SER A 45 -2.11 -43.91 -26.40
CA SER A 45 -2.21 -44.66 -25.14
C SER A 45 -0.92 -44.66 -24.31
N PHE A 46 -1.04 -44.50 -22.98
CA PHE A 46 0.08 -44.60 -22.05
C PHE A 46 -0.18 -45.61 -20.92
N GLY A 47 0.77 -46.52 -20.70
CA GLY A 47 0.74 -47.52 -19.61
C GLY A 47 1.80 -47.27 -18.53
N LEU A 48 1.39 -47.30 -17.26
CA LEU A 48 2.27 -47.29 -16.09
C LEU A 48 2.13 -48.60 -15.32
N PHE A 49 3.24 -49.33 -15.15
CA PHE A 49 3.29 -50.63 -14.49
C PHE A 49 3.96 -50.54 -13.09
N PRO A 50 3.91 -51.61 -12.27
CA PRO A 50 4.55 -51.67 -10.96
C PRO A 50 6.04 -51.28 -10.97
N ASN A 51 6.55 -50.84 -9.81
CA ASN A 51 7.93 -50.40 -9.60
C ASN A 51 8.43 -49.23 -10.48
N VAL A 52 7.55 -48.59 -11.27
CA VAL A 52 7.83 -47.33 -11.97
C VAL A 52 7.35 -46.13 -11.13
N ILE A 53 8.18 -45.09 -11.05
CA ILE A 53 7.88 -43.83 -10.34
C ILE A 53 7.95 -42.64 -11.31
N LEU A 54 6.89 -41.82 -11.36
CA LEU A 54 6.85 -40.51 -12.03
C LEU A 54 6.88 -39.38 -10.98
N THR A 55 7.91 -38.53 -10.98
CA THR A 55 8.13 -37.61 -9.85
C THR A 55 8.81 -36.27 -10.16
N GLY A 56 8.57 -35.27 -9.30
CA GLY A 56 9.36 -34.05 -9.25
C GLY A 56 9.15 -33.07 -10.40
N ASN A 57 8.15 -33.27 -11.28
CA ASN A 57 7.86 -32.29 -12.31
C ASN A 57 7.01 -31.15 -11.74
N ASN A 58 7.61 -29.95 -11.65
CA ASN A 58 6.89 -28.70 -11.42
C ASN A 58 6.59 -28.08 -12.79
N SER A 59 5.33 -28.01 -13.19
CA SER A 59 4.92 -27.78 -14.58
C SER A 59 3.71 -26.85 -14.72
N SER A 60 3.64 -26.12 -15.84
CA SER A 60 2.46 -25.34 -16.26
C SER A 60 1.45 -26.16 -17.07
N ALA A 61 1.72 -27.43 -17.38
CA ALA A 61 0.77 -28.33 -18.02
C ALA A 61 -0.42 -28.65 -17.10
N LYS A 62 -1.52 -29.18 -17.66
CA LYS A 62 -2.70 -29.52 -16.85
C LYS A 62 -2.36 -30.58 -15.82
N GLY A 63 -1.82 -31.71 -16.28
CA GLY A 63 -1.26 -32.77 -15.43
C GLY A 63 0.26 -32.78 -15.51
N ALA A 64 0.96 -32.58 -14.39
CA ALA A 64 2.42 -32.46 -14.39
C ALA A 64 3.15 -33.78 -14.67
N ALA A 65 2.69 -34.91 -14.14
CA ALA A 65 3.22 -36.21 -14.49
C ALA A 65 2.66 -36.69 -15.84
N ILE A 66 1.33 -36.68 -15.99
CA ILE A 66 0.62 -37.16 -17.18
C ILE A 66 -0.47 -36.14 -17.57
N ASP A 67 -0.43 -35.63 -18.81
CA ASP A 67 -1.48 -34.81 -19.40
C ASP A 67 -2.06 -35.55 -20.62
N CYS A 68 -3.28 -36.06 -20.48
CA CYS A 68 -3.99 -36.81 -21.51
C CYS A 68 -5.17 -36.01 -22.05
N THR A 69 -5.21 -35.82 -23.37
CA THR A 69 -6.33 -35.19 -24.09
C THR A 69 -6.73 -36.11 -25.24
N SER A 70 -7.98 -36.57 -25.27
CA SER A 70 -8.52 -37.53 -26.26
C SER A 70 -7.78 -38.88 -26.35
N GLY A 71 -6.94 -39.23 -25.38
CA GLY A 71 -6.16 -40.47 -25.36
C GLY A 71 -6.63 -41.46 -24.28
N GLN A 72 -5.81 -42.45 -23.98
CA GLN A 72 -6.05 -43.42 -22.90
C GLN A 72 -4.87 -43.50 -21.94
N ILE A 73 -5.16 -43.61 -20.64
CA ILE A 73 -4.19 -43.93 -19.59
C ILE A 73 -4.55 -45.29 -19.01
N ALA A 74 -3.56 -46.17 -18.84
CA ALA A 74 -3.67 -47.40 -18.06
C ALA A 74 -2.68 -47.37 -16.89
N LEU A 75 -3.21 -47.27 -15.67
CA LEU A 75 -2.45 -47.41 -14.43
C LEU A 75 -2.55 -48.86 -13.97
N ALA A 76 -1.68 -49.71 -14.51
CA ALA A 76 -1.54 -51.12 -14.12
C ALA A 76 -0.63 -51.32 -12.89
N GLY A 77 -0.18 -50.21 -12.30
CA GLY A 77 0.57 -50.14 -11.05
C GLY A 77 1.38 -48.85 -10.96
N GLY A 78 2.35 -48.84 -10.06
CA GLY A 78 3.39 -47.81 -9.99
C GLY A 78 3.03 -46.63 -9.08
N THR A 79 3.85 -45.58 -9.14
CA THR A 79 3.75 -44.44 -8.22
C THR A 79 3.88 -43.10 -8.94
N ILE A 80 2.97 -42.17 -8.67
CA ILE A 80 3.00 -40.80 -9.17
C ILE A 80 3.03 -39.87 -7.95
N THR A 81 4.16 -39.19 -7.71
CA THR A 81 4.36 -38.47 -6.45
C THR A 81 5.27 -37.25 -6.56
N GLY A 82 5.03 -36.21 -5.76
CA GLY A 82 5.88 -35.01 -5.70
C GLY A 82 5.86 -34.17 -6.99
N ASN A 83 4.79 -34.23 -7.78
CA ASN A 83 4.60 -33.40 -8.97
C ASN A 83 3.71 -32.19 -8.64
N THR A 84 3.84 -31.11 -9.41
CA THR A 84 3.02 -29.90 -9.25
C THR A 84 2.58 -29.39 -10.61
N GLY A 85 1.28 -29.32 -10.85
CA GLY A 85 0.68 -28.95 -12.15
C GLY A 85 -0.46 -27.95 -12.01
N ALA A 86 -1.04 -27.54 -13.14
CA ALA A 86 -2.15 -26.58 -13.14
C ALA A 86 -3.48 -27.18 -12.64
N ASN A 87 -3.70 -28.48 -12.88
CA ASN A 87 -4.85 -29.26 -12.42
C ASN A 87 -4.45 -30.45 -11.51
N GLY A 88 -3.16 -30.76 -11.38
CA GLY A 88 -2.64 -31.82 -10.50
C GLY A 88 -1.46 -32.57 -11.12
N ALA A 89 -1.17 -33.78 -10.65
CA ALA A 89 -0.18 -34.64 -11.30
C ALA A 89 -0.70 -35.33 -12.56
N VAL A 90 -1.95 -35.79 -12.54
CA VAL A 90 -2.58 -36.45 -13.69
C VAL A 90 -3.79 -35.64 -14.12
N TYR A 91 -3.84 -35.28 -15.40
CA TYR A 91 -5.03 -34.75 -16.05
C TYR A 91 -5.48 -35.75 -17.12
N SER A 92 -6.77 -36.05 -17.16
CA SER A 92 -7.37 -36.82 -18.25
C SER A 92 -8.79 -36.32 -18.54
N ASP A 93 -9.10 -36.15 -19.83
CA ASP A 93 -10.46 -35.87 -20.31
C ASP A 93 -11.16 -37.11 -20.88
N SER A 94 -10.54 -38.27 -20.67
CA SER A 94 -10.91 -39.60 -21.15
C SER A 94 -10.68 -40.62 -20.03
N ASP A 95 -11.34 -41.77 -20.08
CA ASP A 95 -11.31 -42.77 -18.99
C ASP A 95 -9.89 -43.27 -18.66
N ILE A 96 -9.63 -43.48 -17.37
CA ILE A 96 -8.37 -44.04 -16.85
C ILE A 96 -8.61 -45.50 -16.47
N LEU A 97 -7.96 -46.42 -17.17
CA LEU A 97 -7.96 -47.85 -16.81
C LEU A 97 -7.06 -48.07 -15.59
N VAL A 98 -7.48 -48.93 -14.65
CA VAL A 98 -6.80 -49.05 -13.36
C VAL A 98 -6.88 -50.45 -12.75
N GLN A 99 -5.72 -51.00 -12.35
CA GLN A 99 -5.54 -52.33 -11.73
C GLN A 99 -4.21 -52.42 -10.95
N GLY A 100 -4.08 -53.42 -10.07
CA GLY A 100 -2.86 -53.69 -9.29
C GLY A 100 -2.64 -52.74 -8.10
N THR A 101 -1.39 -52.36 -7.84
CA THR A 101 -1.02 -51.41 -6.77
C THR A 101 -0.64 -50.07 -7.37
N VAL A 102 -1.56 -49.11 -7.30
CA VAL A 102 -1.41 -47.76 -7.86
C VAL A 102 -1.38 -46.73 -6.73
N ILE A 103 -0.32 -45.92 -6.70
CA ILE A 103 -0.14 -44.87 -5.69
C ILE A 103 -0.07 -43.50 -6.40
N VAL A 104 -1.04 -42.62 -6.16
CA VAL A 104 -1.01 -41.23 -6.64
C VAL A 104 -1.18 -40.30 -5.44
N LYS A 105 -0.06 -39.83 -4.88
CA LYS A 105 -0.04 -39.05 -3.63
C LYS A 105 1.10 -38.05 -3.53
N ASP A 106 1.01 -37.11 -2.58
CA ASP A 106 1.97 -36.01 -2.38
C ASP A 106 2.16 -35.10 -3.61
N ASN A 107 1.17 -35.06 -4.51
CA ASN A 107 1.15 -34.14 -5.64
C ASN A 107 0.29 -32.91 -5.34
N LYS A 108 0.54 -31.79 -6.03
CA LYS A 108 -0.03 -30.49 -5.66
C LYS A 108 -0.49 -29.60 -6.82
N ILE A 109 -1.39 -28.68 -6.51
CA ILE A 109 -1.51 -27.37 -7.18
C ILE A 109 -1.03 -26.34 -6.17
N ALA A 110 0.08 -25.64 -6.48
CA ALA A 110 0.82 -24.83 -5.51
C ALA A 110 1.12 -25.62 -4.21
N ASP A 111 0.50 -25.25 -3.09
CA ASP A 111 0.70 -25.89 -1.78
C ASP A 111 -0.41 -26.89 -1.37
N VAL A 112 -1.48 -27.02 -2.16
CA VAL A 112 -2.66 -27.87 -1.85
C VAL A 112 -2.55 -29.21 -2.57
N GLN A 113 -2.97 -30.31 -1.91
CA GLN A 113 -3.01 -31.65 -2.54
C GLN A 113 -3.87 -31.64 -3.81
N ALA A 114 -3.33 -32.20 -4.90
CA ALA A 114 -4.03 -32.39 -6.17
C ALA A 114 -3.39 -33.54 -6.94
N ASN A 115 -4.00 -34.72 -6.84
CA ASN A 115 -3.46 -35.95 -7.39
C ASN A 115 -3.94 -36.18 -8.83
N VAL A 116 -5.19 -36.61 -9.03
CA VAL A 116 -5.80 -36.77 -10.36
C VAL A 116 -6.94 -35.77 -10.59
N TYR A 117 -7.03 -35.23 -11.80
CA TYR A 117 -8.11 -34.36 -12.25
C TYR A 117 -8.75 -34.94 -13.51
N LEU A 118 -10.02 -35.29 -13.40
CA LEU A 118 -10.85 -35.81 -14.48
C LEU A 118 -11.66 -34.66 -15.11
N ASP A 119 -11.73 -34.62 -16.43
CA ASP A 119 -12.49 -33.62 -17.21
C ASP A 119 -13.48 -34.31 -18.16
N LYS A 120 -14.43 -33.55 -18.73
CA LYS A 120 -15.52 -34.05 -19.57
C LYS A 120 -16.37 -35.13 -18.88
N GLU A 121 -16.36 -36.36 -19.40
CA GLU A 121 -17.11 -37.54 -18.92
C GLU A 121 -16.18 -38.64 -18.39
N ALA A 122 -14.91 -38.29 -18.13
CA ALA A 122 -13.87 -39.23 -17.71
C ALA A 122 -14.15 -39.81 -16.32
N LYS A 123 -14.02 -41.13 -16.22
CA LYS A 123 -14.08 -41.89 -14.95
C LYS A 123 -12.88 -42.83 -14.84
N PHE A 124 -12.64 -43.35 -13.64
CA PHE A 124 -11.79 -44.53 -13.51
C PHE A 124 -12.57 -45.78 -13.92
N MET A 125 -11.94 -46.63 -14.73
CA MET A 125 -12.47 -47.92 -15.15
C MET A 125 -11.59 -49.02 -14.58
N ILE A 126 -12.08 -49.68 -13.54
CA ILE A 126 -11.39 -50.79 -12.87
C ILE A 126 -11.40 -52.00 -13.81
N THR A 127 -10.20 -52.49 -14.14
CA THR A 127 -10.00 -53.59 -15.10
C THR A 127 -9.68 -54.93 -14.43
N ASP A 128 -9.11 -54.90 -13.22
CA ASP A 128 -8.79 -56.07 -12.41
C ASP A 128 -8.68 -55.64 -10.92
N GLU A 129 -8.30 -56.55 -10.02
CA GLU A 129 -8.14 -56.29 -8.58
C GLU A 129 -7.20 -55.11 -8.28
N LEU A 130 -7.59 -54.25 -7.32
CA LEU A 130 -6.72 -53.27 -6.70
C LEU A 130 -6.28 -53.74 -5.31
N THR A 131 -4.97 -53.65 -5.05
CA THR A 131 -4.39 -54.04 -3.75
C THR A 131 -3.43 -52.96 -3.25
N GLY A 132 -3.64 -52.49 -2.02
CA GLY A 132 -2.77 -51.51 -1.36
C GLY A 132 -2.66 -50.16 -2.09
N SER A 133 -3.64 -49.82 -2.93
CA SER A 133 -3.64 -48.59 -3.72
C SER A 133 -4.05 -47.37 -2.87
N GLU A 134 -3.48 -46.22 -3.22
CA GLU A 134 -3.80 -44.91 -2.63
C GLU A 134 -4.04 -43.94 -3.80
N ILE A 135 -5.31 -43.77 -4.19
CA ILE A 135 -5.69 -42.93 -5.33
C ILE A 135 -6.67 -41.86 -4.85
N SER A 136 -6.36 -40.59 -5.04
CA SER A 136 -7.33 -39.51 -4.83
C SER A 136 -7.48 -38.62 -6.05
N PHE A 137 -8.69 -38.08 -6.23
CA PHE A 137 -9.03 -37.35 -7.45
C PHE A 137 -10.09 -36.28 -7.25
N THR A 138 -10.20 -35.40 -8.25
CA THR A 138 -11.28 -34.42 -8.44
C THR A 138 -11.85 -34.55 -9.86
N HIS A 139 -13.03 -33.97 -10.10
CA HIS A 139 -13.69 -33.97 -11.40
C HIS A 139 -14.19 -32.57 -11.77
N ALA A 140 -13.98 -32.12 -13.01
CA ALA A 140 -14.36 -30.79 -13.50
C ALA A 140 -15.87 -30.52 -13.38
N ASN A 141 -16.68 -31.50 -13.78
CA ASN A 141 -18.15 -31.45 -13.76
C ASN A 141 -18.76 -32.07 -12.48
N ALA A 142 -18.10 -31.92 -11.32
CA ALA A 142 -18.56 -32.50 -10.06
C ALA A 142 -20.00 -32.06 -9.70
N ALA A 143 -20.90 -33.03 -9.59
CA ALA A 143 -22.30 -32.81 -9.24
C ALA A 143 -22.86 -34.01 -8.45
N ASP A 144 -23.97 -33.80 -7.74
CA ASP A 144 -24.65 -34.89 -7.03
C ASP A 144 -25.18 -35.92 -8.05
N GLY A 145 -24.90 -37.21 -7.82
CA GLY A 145 -25.22 -38.30 -8.74
C GLY A 145 -24.24 -38.46 -9.93
N TRP A 146 -23.19 -37.64 -10.05
CA TRP A 146 -22.23 -37.75 -11.17
C TRP A 146 -21.40 -39.03 -11.08
N GLN A 147 -21.38 -39.85 -12.13
CA GLN A 147 -20.59 -41.10 -12.15
C GLN A 147 -19.09 -40.80 -12.26
N VAL A 148 -18.29 -41.42 -11.39
CA VAL A 148 -16.83 -41.19 -11.29
C VAL A 148 -15.98 -42.46 -11.28
N LEU A 149 -16.55 -43.61 -10.93
CA LEU A 149 -15.92 -44.92 -11.09
C LEU A 149 -16.85 -45.86 -11.87
N GLY A 150 -16.26 -46.81 -12.58
CA GLY A 150 -16.91 -47.98 -13.16
C GLY A 150 -15.97 -49.18 -13.17
N ALA A 151 -16.48 -50.34 -13.57
CA ALA A 151 -15.65 -51.52 -13.85
C ALA A 151 -15.99 -52.15 -15.20
N VAL A 152 -15.06 -52.92 -15.76
CA VAL A 152 -15.32 -53.75 -16.94
C VAL A 152 -16.23 -54.94 -16.58
N ALA A 153 -16.82 -55.59 -17.59
CA ALA A 153 -17.82 -56.63 -17.38
C ALA A 153 -17.27 -57.83 -16.59
N GLU A 154 -15.98 -58.11 -16.77
CA GLU A 154 -15.21 -59.24 -16.23
C GLU A 154 -14.86 -59.11 -14.75
N VAL A 155 -14.87 -57.89 -14.17
CA VAL A 155 -14.52 -57.67 -12.76
C VAL A 155 -15.66 -58.10 -11.84
N GLU A 156 -15.42 -59.08 -10.97
CA GLU A 156 -16.42 -59.57 -10.00
C GLU A 156 -16.90 -58.45 -9.06
N SER A 157 -18.19 -58.47 -8.68
CA SER A 157 -18.78 -57.37 -7.92
C SER A 157 -18.14 -57.15 -6.53
N SER A 158 -17.63 -58.20 -5.89
CA SER A 158 -16.86 -58.10 -4.63
C SER A 158 -15.46 -57.50 -4.83
N VAL A 159 -14.83 -57.74 -5.98
CA VAL A 159 -13.56 -57.11 -6.36
C VAL A 159 -13.77 -55.62 -6.63
N PHE A 160 -14.86 -55.26 -7.34
CA PHE A 160 -15.24 -53.86 -7.53
C PHE A 160 -15.50 -53.14 -6.19
N GLU A 161 -16.32 -53.71 -5.30
CA GLU A 161 -16.60 -53.14 -3.98
C GLU A 161 -15.31 -52.92 -3.15
N SER A 162 -14.40 -53.90 -3.17
CA SER A 162 -13.10 -53.81 -2.49
C SER A 162 -12.19 -52.75 -3.11
N ALA A 163 -12.16 -52.65 -4.44
CA ALA A 163 -11.37 -51.67 -5.18
C ALA A 163 -11.85 -50.22 -4.92
N VAL A 164 -13.16 -49.99 -4.80
CA VAL A 164 -13.74 -48.67 -4.50
C VAL A 164 -13.20 -48.09 -3.17
N THR A 165 -12.91 -48.93 -2.17
CA THR A 165 -12.38 -48.47 -0.87
C THR A 165 -10.98 -47.83 -0.94
N GLN A 166 -10.26 -48.01 -2.04
CA GLN A 166 -8.91 -47.48 -2.27
C GLN A 166 -8.91 -46.11 -2.99
N PHE A 167 -10.11 -45.57 -3.29
CA PHE A 167 -10.31 -44.26 -3.89
C PHE A 167 -10.77 -43.22 -2.87
N GLY A 168 -10.11 -42.06 -2.86
CA GLY A 168 -10.55 -40.84 -2.18
C GLY A 168 -11.02 -39.76 -3.16
N TYR A 169 -11.85 -38.84 -2.70
CA TYR A 169 -12.25 -37.66 -3.48
C TYR A 169 -11.74 -36.39 -2.80
N ASP A 170 -10.87 -35.63 -3.48
CA ASP A 170 -10.10 -34.50 -2.95
C ASP A 170 -10.95 -33.20 -2.84
N THR A 171 -12.17 -33.28 -2.27
CA THR A 171 -13.01 -32.10 -2.02
C THR A 171 -13.77 -32.14 -0.69
N ASP A 172 -14.02 -30.96 -0.12
CA ASP A 172 -14.90 -30.83 1.04
C ASP A 172 -16.38 -30.94 0.69
N GLU A 173 -16.79 -30.76 -0.57
CA GLU A 173 -18.19 -30.68 -1.00
C GLU A 173 -18.85 -32.03 -1.33
N TYR A 174 -18.07 -33.03 -1.75
CA TYR A 174 -18.59 -34.33 -2.21
C TYR A 174 -17.88 -35.52 -1.56
N THR A 175 -18.57 -36.65 -1.43
CA THR A 175 -18.02 -37.98 -1.14
C THR A 175 -18.37 -38.96 -2.25
N LEU A 176 -17.68 -40.09 -2.30
CA LEU A 176 -18.15 -41.24 -3.08
C LEU A 176 -19.40 -41.85 -2.42
N ASN A 177 -20.37 -42.29 -3.22
CA ASN A 177 -21.41 -43.22 -2.76
C ASN A 177 -20.82 -44.61 -2.52
N ALA A 178 -21.57 -45.47 -1.84
CA ALA A 178 -21.28 -46.90 -1.82
C ALA A 178 -21.32 -47.48 -3.25
N ALA A 179 -20.54 -48.53 -3.50
CA ALA A 179 -20.50 -49.23 -4.77
C ALA A 179 -21.89 -49.79 -5.14
N ASP A 180 -22.41 -49.43 -6.32
CA ASP A 180 -23.52 -50.16 -6.91
C ASP A 180 -22.96 -51.41 -7.60
N THR A 181 -23.08 -52.54 -6.91
CA THR A 181 -22.61 -53.86 -7.36
C THR A 181 -23.45 -54.45 -8.51
N THR A 182 -24.60 -53.84 -8.84
CA THR A 182 -25.48 -54.24 -9.95
C THR A 182 -25.07 -53.56 -11.24
N THR A 183 -24.85 -52.24 -11.20
CA THR A 183 -24.37 -51.48 -12.37
C THR A 183 -22.86 -51.45 -12.49
N LYS A 184 -22.12 -51.87 -11.45
CA LYS A 184 -20.67 -51.72 -11.30
C LYS A 184 -20.21 -50.27 -11.45
N THR A 185 -20.90 -49.36 -10.75
CA THR A 185 -20.62 -47.91 -10.79
C THR A 185 -20.52 -47.27 -9.40
N VAL A 186 -19.85 -46.13 -9.32
CA VAL A 186 -19.90 -45.22 -8.17
C VAL A 186 -20.18 -43.81 -8.65
N THR A 187 -21.11 -43.15 -7.97
CA THR A 187 -21.47 -41.74 -8.18
C THR A 187 -21.01 -40.87 -7.02
N LEU A 188 -20.82 -39.58 -7.29
CA LEU A 188 -20.64 -38.58 -6.25
C LEU A 188 -21.94 -38.38 -5.47
N LYS A 189 -21.79 -38.18 -4.17
CA LYS A 189 -22.82 -37.70 -3.27
C LYS A 189 -22.40 -36.33 -2.76
N LYS A 190 -23.24 -35.32 -2.94
CA LYS A 190 -23.02 -34.04 -2.28
C LYS A 190 -23.08 -34.26 -0.77
N LYS A 191 -22.05 -33.82 -0.04
CA LYS A 191 -22.10 -33.81 1.43
C LYS A 191 -23.28 -32.92 1.81
N ALA A 192 -24.21 -33.47 2.57
CA ALA A 192 -25.31 -32.69 3.09
C ALA A 192 -24.74 -31.55 3.94
N ASP A 193 -25.42 -30.41 3.99
CA ASP A 193 -25.20 -29.38 5.01
C ASP A 193 -25.66 -29.93 6.38
N THR A 194 -24.97 -30.96 6.88
CA THR A 194 -25.04 -31.35 8.27
C THR A 194 -24.50 -30.18 9.08
N PRO A 195 -25.23 -29.70 10.10
CA PRO A 195 -24.61 -28.90 11.15
C PRO A 195 -23.42 -29.71 11.66
N ASP A 196 -22.23 -29.11 11.55
CA ASP A 196 -20.92 -29.71 11.73
C ASP A 196 -20.91 -30.82 12.81
N PRO A 197 -20.64 -32.09 12.46
CA PRO A 197 -20.49 -33.13 13.47
C PRO A 197 -19.25 -32.79 14.31
N ASP A 198 -19.50 -32.53 15.59
CA ASP A 198 -18.51 -32.16 16.61
C ASP A 198 -17.22 -33.00 16.47
N PRO A 199 -16.06 -32.39 16.14
CA PRO A 199 -14.81 -33.12 16.06
C PRO A 199 -14.44 -33.68 17.43
N GLU A 200 -13.99 -34.93 17.47
CA GLU A 200 -13.66 -35.63 18.70
C GLU A 200 -12.64 -34.82 19.55
N PRO A 201 -12.86 -34.67 20.87
CA PRO A 201 -12.54 -33.39 21.52
C PRO A 201 -11.07 -33.23 21.91
N THR A 202 -10.27 -32.62 21.02
CA THR A 202 -9.34 -31.58 21.51
C THR A 202 -10.16 -30.40 21.97
N LYS A 203 -10.29 -30.24 23.29
CA LYS A 203 -11.19 -29.27 23.93
C LYS A 203 -10.66 -27.84 23.80
N ASP A 204 -10.79 -27.27 22.60
CA ASP A 204 -10.62 -25.84 22.31
C ASP A 204 -11.33 -25.01 23.39
N PHE A 205 -10.65 -24.00 23.94
CA PHE A 205 -11.28 -23.11 24.89
C PHE A 205 -12.20 -22.11 24.23
N LEU A 206 -12.06 -21.87 22.92
CA LEU A 206 -12.86 -20.94 22.12
C LEU A 206 -13.63 -21.71 21.03
N SER A 207 -14.96 -21.61 21.08
CA SER A 207 -15.86 -22.16 20.06
C SER A 207 -16.79 -21.08 19.52
N TYR A 208 -17.49 -21.37 18.43
CA TYR A 208 -18.55 -20.51 17.90
C TYR A 208 -19.79 -21.34 17.60
N LYS A 209 -20.96 -20.71 17.68
CA LYS A 209 -22.21 -21.39 17.33
C LYS A 209 -22.43 -21.27 15.82
N SER A 210 -22.44 -22.41 15.12
CA SER A 210 -22.72 -22.44 13.68
C SER A 210 -24.06 -21.74 13.36
N GLY A 211 -24.12 -21.07 12.21
CA GLY A 211 -25.26 -20.27 11.77
C GLY A 211 -25.45 -18.90 12.47
N THR A 212 -24.59 -18.50 13.43
CA THR A 212 -24.70 -17.17 14.07
C THR A 212 -24.01 -16.04 13.33
N LEU A 213 -23.10 -16.36 12.38
CA LEU A 213 -22.47 -15.38 11.51
C LEU A 213 -23.52 -14.71 10.61
N LYS A 214 -23.69 -13.38 10.76
CA LYS A 214 -24.70 -12.59 10.05
C LYS A 214 -24.22 -11.17 9.77
N TRP A 215 -24.66 -10.59 8.66
CA TRP A 215 -24.50 -9.15 8.43
C TRP A 215 -25.42 -8.36 9.37
N THR A 216 -24.89 -7.29 9.97
CA THR A 216 -25.68 -6.32 10.74
C THR A 216 -25.85 -4.98 10.01
N SER A 217 -25.00 -4.71 9.02
CA SER A 217 -25.14 -3.60 8.07
C SER A 217 -24.36 -3.93 6.79
N HIS A 218 -24.34 -3.04 5.80
CA HIS A 218 -23.51 -3.22 4.60
C HIS A 218 -21.99 -3.30 4.88
N THR A 219 -21.52 -2.83 6.05
CA THR A 219 -20.09 -2.76 6.42
C THR A 219 -19.79 -3.40 7.77
N ALA A 220 -20.70 -4.19 8.33
CA ALA A 220 -20.50 -4.85 9.62
C ALA A 220 -21.13 -6.25 9.65
N VAL A 221 -20.40 -7.19 10.24
CA VAL A 221 -20.84 -8.57 10.51
C VAL A 221 -20.78 -8.85 12.01
N SER A 222 -21.58 -9.81 12.45
CA SER A 222 -21.69 -10.25 13.84
C SER A 222 -21.63 -11.77 13.89
N VAL A 223 -20.95 -12.33 14.90
CA VAL A 223 -20.90 -13.76 15.19
C VAL A 223 -20.87 -14.00 16.70
N GLU A 224 -21.47 -15.10 17.16
CA GLU A 224 -21.54 -15.47 18.57
C GLU A 224 -20.51 -16.57 18.88
N LEU A 225 -19.62 -16.27 19.81
CA LEU A 225 -18.58 -17.17 20.31
C LEU A 225 -18.87 -17.60 21.75
N SER A 226 -18.40 -18.79 22.10
CA SER A 226 -18.42 -19.36 23.44
C SER A 226 -16.99 -19.63 23.90
N ASN A 227 -16.75 -19.48 25.20
CA ASN A 227 -15.43 -19.64 25.80
C ASN A 227 -15.50 -20.47 27.09
N THR A 228 -14.61 -21.44 27.28
CA THR A 228 -14.55 -22.26 28.50
C THR A 228 -13.56 -21.72 29.55
N LYS A 229 -12.69 -20.78 29.14
CA LYS A 229 -11.71 -20.08 29.99
C LYS A 229 -11.93 -18.55 29.97
N ASP A 230 -11.47 -17.86 31.00
CA ASP A 230 -11.30 -16.40 30.97
C ASP A 230 -10.32 -16.04 29.86
N CYS A 231 -10.69 -15.13 28.95
CA CYS A 231 -9.87 -14.76 27.81
C CYS A 231 -9.95 -13.28 27.45
N LYS A 232 -8.95 -12.80 26.72
CA LYS A 232 -8.97 -11.54 25.97
C LYS A 232 -9.02 -11.83 24.49
N TRP A 233 -9.73 -11.02 23.71
CA TRP A 233 -9.85 -11.23 22.27
C TRP A 233 -9.76 -9.94 21.47
N TYR A 234 -9.49 -10.10 20.17
CA TYR A 234 -9.62 -9.08 19.14
C TYR A 234 -9.96 -9.71 17.79
N TYR A 235 -10.26 -8.89 16.79
CA TYR A 235 -10.50 -9.35 15.42
C TYR A 235 -9.68 -8.57 14.39
N THR A 236 -9.46 -9.18 13.23
CA THR A 236 -8.83 -8.56 12.06
C THR A 236 -9.39 -9.15 10.76
N TYR A 237 -9.03 -8.55 9.62
CA TYR A 237 -9.35 -9.06 8.29
C TYR A 237 -8.08 -9.48 7.55
N VAL A 238 -8.08 -10.71 7.02
CA VAL A 238 -6.99 -11.26 6.19
C VAL A 238 -7.49 -11.53 4.78
N ASP A 239 -6.59 -11.56 3.78
CA ASP A 239 -6.97 -11.99 2.42
C ASP A 239 -7.34 -13.46 2.38
N SER A 240 -8.37 -13.81 1.60
CA SER A 240 -8.75 -15.19 1.37
C SER A 240 -7.59 -15.95 0.70
N GLY A 241 -7.36 -17.19 1.14
CA GLY A 241 -6.16 -17.96 0.79
C GLY A 241 -4.90 -17.61 1.60
N THR A 242 -4.98 -16.73 2.62
CA THR A 242 -3.87 -16.57 3.57
C THR A 242 -3.72 -17.86 4.40
N SER A 243 -2.63 -18.60 4.18
CA SER A 243 -2.30 -19.82 4.92
C SER A 243 -2.35 -19.63 6.44
N GLU A 244 -2.87 -20.60 7.18
CA GLU A 244 -3.03 -20.56 8.64
C GLU A 244 -1.73 -20.18 9.39
N ALA A 245 -0.58 -20.71 8.94
CA ALA A 245 0.74 -20.39 9.51
C ALA A 245 1.14 -18.90 9.37
N LYS A 246 0.64 -18.20 8.35
CA LYS A 246 0.81 -16.75 8.20
C LYS A 246 -0.16 -16.00 9.13
N ILE A 247 -1.41 -16.47 9.25
CA ILE A 247 -2.40 -15.88 10.17
C ILE A 247 -1.92 -15.98 11.63
N LYS A 248 -1.40 -17.12 12.07
CA LYS A 248 -0.82 -17.29 13.43
C LYS A 248 0.32 -16.30 13.72
N LYS A 249 1.11 -15.92 12.71
CA LYS A 249 2.17 -14.90 12.83
C LYS A 249 1.65 -13.45 12.85
N MET A 250 0.37 -13.21 12.54
CA MET A 250 -0.29 -11.92 12.68
C MET A 250 -0.91 -11.70 14.07
N TYR A 251 -0.75 -12.66 14.99
CA TYR A 251 -1.15 -12.47 16.38
C TYR A 251 -0.29 -11.36 17.04
N ASP A 252 -0.93 -10.29 17.51
CA ASP A 252 -0.31 -9.29 18.38
C ASP A 252 -1.11 -9.17 19.69
N ALA A 253 -0.46 -9.54 20.79
CA ALA A 253 -1.02 -9.43 22.13
C ALA A 253 -1.46 -7.99 22.48
N LYS A 254 -0.83 -6.96 21.90
CA LYS A 254 -1.19 -5.55 22.11
C LYS A 254 -2.60 -5.20 21.62
N HIS A 255 -3.14 -5.97 20.67
CA HIS A 255 -4.50 -5.77 20.17
C HIS A 255 -5.58 -6.48 21.00
N THR A 256 -5.23 -7.37 21.94
CA THR A 256 -6.19 -8.10 22.82
C THR A 256 -6.83 -7.18 23.87
N THR A 257 -7.74 -6.30 23.46
CA THR A 257 -8.36 -5.28 24.32
C THR A 257 -9.57 -5.78 25.10
N THR A 258 -10.37 -6.71 24.54
CA THR A 258 -11.69 -7.05 25.09
C THR A 258 -11.63 -8.30 25.94
N SER A 259 -11.97 -8.19 27.24
CA SER A 259 -11.92 -9.31 28.19
C SER A 259 -13.30 -9.97 28.37
N VAL A 260 -13.34 -11.30 28.41
CA VAL A 260 -14.55 -12.11 28.60
C VAL A 260 -14.30 -13.18 29.67
N LYS A 261 -15.29 -13.38 30.56
CA LYS A 261 -15.25 -14.40 31.61
C LYS A 261 -15.65 -15.78 31.08
N ALA A 262 -15.08 -16.83 31.66
CA ALA A 262 -15.38 -18.22 31.34
C ALA A 262 -16.90 -18.52 31.33
N ASN A 263 -17.33 -19.34 30.38
CA ASN A 263 -18.69 -19.85 30.23
C ASN A 263 -19.79 -18.77 30.14
N LYS A 264 -19.45 -17.57 29.64
CA LYS A 264 -20.43 -16.50 29.38
C LYS A 264 -20.82 -16.38 27.92
N GLY A 265 -19.91 -16.70 26.99
CA GLY A 265 -20.08 -16.37 25.58
C GLY A 265 -20.04 -14.87 25.32
N PHE A 266 -19.84 -14.50 24.07
CA PHE A 266 -19.72 -13.11 23.64
C PHE A 266 -20.03 -12.96 22.16
N THR A 267 -20.48 -11.77 21.77
CA THR A 267 -20.70 -11.42 20.36
C THR A 267 -19.53 -10.60 19.85
N VAL A 268 -18.92 -11.02 18.75
CA VAL A 268 -17.95 -10.22 18.01
C VAL A 268 -18.70 -9.47 16.91
N THR A 269 -18.75 -8.15 17.02
CA THR A 269 -19.27 -7.27 15.96
C THR A 269 -18.10 -6.61 15.23
N ALA A 270 -17.76 -7.16 14.07
CA ALA A 270 -16.67 -6.68 13.25
C ALA A 270 -17.17 -5.58 12.29
N THR A 271 -16.57 -4.40 12.35
CA THR A 271 -16.94 -3.22 11.55
C THR A 271 -15.92 -2.94 10.44
N ASN A 272 -16.27 -2.05 9.52
CA ASN A 272 -15.44 -1.70 8.35
C ASN A 272 -15.11 -2.90 7.44
N VAL A 273 -16.05 -3.85 7.31
CA VAL A 273 -15.92 -5.00 6.40
C VAL A 273 -15.68 -4.50 4.97
N PRO A 274 -14.57 -4.87 4.30
CA PRO A 274 -14.22 -4.33 2.98
C PRO A 274 -15.29 -4.56 1.90
N GLU A 275 -15.29 -3.71 0.87
CA GLU A 275 -16.13 -3.91 -0.33
C GLU A 275 -15.58 -4.98 -1.28
N LYS A 276 -14.31 -5.38 -1.13
CA LYS A 276 -13.74 -6.52 -1.85
C LYS A 276 -14.14 -7.82 -1.16
N ASN A 277 -14.75 -8.72 -1.91
CA ASN A 277 -15.28 -10.01 -1.43
C ASN A 277 -14.18 -11.08 -1.36
N ASN A 278 -12.99 -10.74 -0.85
CA ASN A 278 -11.81 -11.61 -0.81
C ASN A 278 -11.17 -11.63 0.58
N LYS A 279 -11.99 -11.54 1.64
CA LYS A 279 -11.52 -11.36 3.01
C LYS A 279 -12.14 -12.34 3.98
N TRP A 280 -11.34 -12.87 4.89
CA TRP A 280 -11.82 -13.62 6.05
C TRP A 280 -11.74 -12.73 7.29
N LEU A 281 -12.74 -12.83 8.16
CA LEU A 281 -12.69 -12.30 9.52
C LEU A 281 -11.97 -13.32 10.40
N VAL A 282 -10.90 -12.90 11.08
CA VAL A 282 -10.19 -13.74 12.06
C VAL A 282 -10.41 -13.15 13.44
N VAL A 283 -10.87 -13.96 14.37
CA VAL A 283 -10.95 -13.65 15.80
C VAL A 283 -9.85 -14.40 16.51
N PHE A 284 -8.95 -13.68 17.18
CA PHE A 284 -7.96 -14.25 18.09
C PHE A 284 -8.45 -14.12 19.51
N ALA A 285 -8.36 -15.19 20.31
CA ALA A 285 -8.53 -15.11 21.75
C ALA A 285 -7.32 -15.72 22.46
N THR A 286 -6.93 -15.11 23.57
CA THR A 286 -5.86 -15.59 24.45
C THR A 286 -6.43 -15.73 25.85
N SER A 287 -6.37 -16.95 26.37
CA SER A 287 -6.84 -17.26 27.72
C SER A 287 -5.84 -16.82 28.79
N THR A 288 -6.29 -16.71 30.04
CA THR A 288 -5.47 -16.24 31.17
C THR A 288 -4.25 -17.12 31.49
N ASP A 289 -4.22 -18.36 31.00
CA ASP A 289 -3.06 -19.26 31.12
C ASP A 289 -2.04 -19.12 29.96
N GLY A 290 -2.30 -18.22 29.00
CA GLY A 290 -1.43 -17.95 27.85
C GLY A 290 -1.76 -18.77 26.60
N THR A 291 -2.74 -19.69 26.63
CA THR A 291 -3.17 -20.40 25.42
C THR A 291 -3.85 -19.42 24.45
N THR A 292 -3.37 -19.33 23.22
CA THR A 292 -4.00 -18.54 22.14
C THR A 292 -4.65 -19.45 21.11
N GLU A 293 -5.94 -19.21 20.87
CA GLU A 293 -6.74 -19.87 19.83
C GLU A 293 -7.26 -18.82 18.85
N MET A 294 -7.62 -19.26 17.65
CA MET A 294 -8.20 -18.39 16.63
C MET A 294 -9.31 -19.10 15.87
N LYS A 295 -10.36 -18.35 15.51
CA LYS A 295 -11.43 -18.82 14.61
C LYS A 295 -11.54 -17.86 13.44
N TYR A 296 -11.68 -18.43 12.24
CA TYR A 296 -11.81 -17.69 10.99
C TYR A 296 -13.19 -17.89 10.39
N PHE A 297 -13.72 -16.82 9.79
CA PHE A 297 -15.05 -16.75 9.21
C PHE A 297 -14.92 -16.24 7.77
N LYS A 298 -15.27 -17.09 6.81
CA LYS A 298 -15.24 -16.78 5.37
C LYS A 298 -16.33 -15.76 5.05
N LEU A 299 -15.96 -14.52 4.72
CA LEU A 299 -16.92 -13.47 4.31
C LEU A 299 -17.06 -13.38 2.78
N ASP A 300 -16.15 -14.06 2.08
CA ASP A 300 -16.05 -14.25 0.64
C ASP A 300 -16.98 -15.34 0.10
N GLU A 301 -17.57 -16.18 0.97
CA GLU A 301 -18.57 -17.17 0.56
C GLU A 301 -19.77 -16.52 -0.13
N ASP A 302 -20.02 -16.98 -1.35
CA ASP A 302 -21.06 -16.47 -2.24
C ASP A 302 -22.47 -16.49 -1.59
N SER A 303 -22.76 -17.54 -0.81
CA SER A 303 -24.02 -17.73 -0.07
C SER A 303 -24.21 -16.74 1.09
N PHE A 304 -23.12 -16.28 1.70
CA PHE A 304 -23.11 -15.30 2.79
C PHE A 304 -23.05 -13.87 2.23
N ASN A 305 -22.26 -13.65 1.20
CA ASN A 305 -22.08 -12.36 0.54
C ASN A 305 -23.34 -11.92 -0.23
N LYS A 306 -24.10 -12.84 -0.84
CA LYS A 306 -25.44 -12.55 -1.42
C LYS A 306 -26.45 -12.06 -0.37
N LYS A 307 -26.22 -12.33 0.92
CA LYS A 307 -27.02 -11.83 2.05
C LYS A 307 -26.51 -10.49 2.61
N ARG A 308 -25.43 -9.92 2.05
CA ARG A 308 -24.93 -8.59 2.42
C ARG A 308 -26.04 -7.56 2.15
N PRO A 309 -26.50 -6.80 3.16
CA PRO A 309 -27.52 -5.79 2.96
C PRO A 309 -27.10 -4.85 1.83
N PRO A 310 -28.02 -4.45 0.92
CA PRO A 310 -27.68 -3.49 -0.12
C PRO A 310 -27.12 -2.23 0.54
N LYS A 311 -26.11 -1.64 -0.09
CA LYS A 311 -25.51 -0.38 0.36
C LYS A 311 -26.63 0.64 0.48
N GLU A 312 -26.92 1.09 1.71
CA GLU A 312 -27.95 2.10 1.96
C GLU A 312 -27.78 3.22 0.93
N ALA A 313 -28.83 3.51 0.16
CA ALA A 313 -28.80 4.56 -0.84
C ALA A 313 -28.44 5.87 -0.13
N SER A 314 -27.20 6.32 -0.32
CA SER A 314 -26.68 7.45 0.42
C SER A 314 -27.51 8.67 0.07
N PHE A 315 -28.13 9.29 1.08
CA PHE A 315 -28.97 10.47 0.84
C PHE A 315 -28.17 11.57 0.12
N LEU A 316 -26.85 11.62 0.31
CA LEU A 316 -25.90 12.45 -0.44
C LEU A 316 -25.15 11.59 -1.46
N THR A 317 -25.20 11.95 -2.74
CA THR A 317 -24.52 11.24 -3.84
C THR A 317 -23.61 12.20 -4.62
N TYR A 318 -22.34 11.85 -4.76
CA TYR A 318 -21.39 12.59 -5.61
C TYR A 318 -21.60 12.24 -7.09
N LYS A 319 -21.66 13.25 -7.97
CA LYS A 319 -21.70 13.05 -9.42
C LYS A 319 -20.28 12.82 -9.94
N SER A 320 -19.96 11.56 -10.26
CA SER A 320 -18.62 11.17 -10.73
C SER A 320 -18.16 11.99 -11.94
N GLY A 321 -16.87 12.33 -11.97
CA GLY A 321 -16.26 13.11 -13.05
C GLY A 321 -16.45 14.63 -12.97
N THR A 322 -17.24 15.15 -12.00
CA THR A 322 -17.48 16.60 -11.87
C THR A 322 -16.41 17.35 -11.06
N LEU A 323 -15.58 16.64 -10.28
CA LEU A 323 -14.47 17.23 -9.54
C LEU A 323 -13.41 17.81 -10.51
N LYS A 324 -13.24 19.13 -10.45
CA LYS A 324 -12.29 19.89 -11.28
C LYS A 324 -11.79 21.13 -10.54
N TRP A 325 -10.61 21.61 -10.92
CA TRP A 325 -10.18 22.96 -10.56
C TRP A 325 -11.01 24.01 -11.33
N THR A 326 -11.39 25.09 -10.64
CA THR A 326 -12.02 26.28 -11.25
C THR A 326 -10.98 27.39 -11.47
N ASN A 327 -10.03 27.52 -10.55
CA ASN A 327 -8.85 28.38 -10.62
C ASN A 327 -7.74 27.72 -9.78
N HIS A 328 -6.65 28.43 -9.48
CA HIS A 328 -5.53 27.88 -8.70
C HIS A 328 -5.90 27.48 -7.26
N THR A 329 -6.83 28.19 -6.61
CA THR A 329 -7.16 28.02 -5.17
C THR A 329 -8.56 27.47 -4.92
N THR A 330 -9.29 27.09 -5.98
CA THR A 330 -10.70 26.70 -5.90
C THR A 330 -10.96 25.42 -6.71
N VAL A 331 -11.54 24.41 -6.07
CA VAL A 331 -12.11 23.23 -6.75
C VAL A 331 -13.63 23.25 -6.71
N SER A 332 -14.25 22.73 -7.76
CA SER A 332 -15.71 22.54 -7.86
C SER A 332 -16.03 21.07 -8.05
N LEU A 333 -17.11 20.60 -7.43
CA LEU A 333 -17.65 19.25 -7.61
C LEU A 333 -19.17 19.23 -7.37
N ASP A 334 -19.90 18.38 -8.07
CA ASP A 334 -21.36 18.35 -7.98
C ASP A 334 -21.86 17.15 -7.17
N PHE A 335 -22.93 17.39 -6.43
CA PHE A 335 -23.69 16.41 -5.67
C PHE A 335 -25.16 16.40 -6.08
N SER A 336 -25.86 15.35 -5.69
CA SER A 336 -27.32 15.33 -5.51
C SER A 336 -27.67 14.88 -4.10
N THR A 337 -28.83 15.32 -3.61
CA THR A 337 -29.40 14.82 -2.36
C THR A 337 -30.80 14.23 -2.58
N THR A 338 -31.19 13.21 -1.82
CA THR A 338 -32.58 12.70 -1.76
C THR A 338 -33.36 13.26 -0.57
N GLN A 339 -32.71 14.03 0.32
CA GLN A 339 -33.31 14.60 1.53
C GLN A 339 -32.94 16.08 1.70
N ASP A 340 -33.81 16.84 2.39
CA ASP A 340 -33.46 18.17 2.89
C ASP A 340 -32.27 18.05 3.84
N CYS A 341 -31.17 18.74 3.53
CA CYS A 341 -29.95 18.66 4.34
C CYS A 341 -29.20 20.00 4.41
N LYS A 342 -28.42 20.16 5.49
CA LYS A 342 -27.42 21.21 5.60
C LYS A 342 -26.03 20.63 5.35
N TRP A 343 -25.14 21.41 4.74
CA TRP A 343 -23.81 20.95 4.37
C TRP A 343 -22.73 22.03 4.49
N TYR A 344 -21.49 21.58 4.59
CA TYR A 344 -20.27 22.40 4.53
C TYR A 344 -19.10 21.55 4.01
N TYR A 345 -17.93 22.18 3.88
CA TYR A 345 -16.69 21.52 3.53
C TYR A 345 -15.53 21.98 4.41
N PHE A 346 -14.45 21.20 4.44
CA PHE A 346 -13.17 21.58 5.00
C PHE A 346 -12.03 20.79 4.36
N PHE A 347 -10.80 21.24 4.59
CA PHE A 347 -9.58 20.53 4.19
C PHE A 347 -8.92 19.85 5.38
N VAL A 348 -8.25 18.74 5.12
CA VAL A 348 -7.37 18.03 6.07
C VAL A 348 -6.07 17.66 5.36
N ASP A 349 -5.00 17.44 6.13
CA ASP A 349 -3.72 17.01 5.58
C ASP A 349 -3.83 15.61 4.96
N ALA A 350 -3.10 15.37 3.88
CA ALA A 350 -3.05 14.07 3.23
C ALA A 350 -2.48 13.00 4.18
N GLY A 351 -3.26 11.95 4.41
CA GLY A 351 -2.93 10.86 5.33
C GLY A 351 -3.74 10.86 6.63
N THR A 352 -4.51 11.92 6.91
CA THR A 352 -5.40 11.97 8.09
C THR A 352 -6.33 10.76 8.16
N SER A 353 -6.43 10.12 9.33
CA SER A 353 -7.24 8.90 9.50
C SER A 353 -8.75 9.15 9.32
N VAL A 354 -9.49 8.16 8.83
CA VAL A 354 -10.95 8.28 8.62
C VAL A 354 -11.69 8.52 9.93
N GLU A 355 -11.24 7.94 11.04
CA GLU A 355 -11.79 8.15 12.38
C GLU A 355 -11.58 9.60 12.85
N THR A 356 -10.38 10.16 12.65
CA THR A 356 -10.09 11.57 12.94
C THR A 356 -10.99 12.49 12.12
N ILE A 357 -11.16 12.23 10.82
CA ILE A 357 -12.04 13.02 9.93
C ILE A 357 -13.50 12.94 10.41
N GLN A 358 -13.98 11.77 10.83
CA GLN A 358 -15.34 11.61 11.38
C GLN A 358 -15.54 12.40 12.68
N ASN A 359 -14.53 12.42 13.56
CA ASN A 359 -14.56 13.16 14.82
C ASN A 359 -14.46 14.70 14.62
N MET A 360 -13.98 15.16 13.46
CA MET A 360 -14.02 16.59 13.07
C MET A 360 -15.41 17.08 12.62
N TYR A 361 -16.45 16.24 12.66
CA TYR A 361 -17.81 16.66 12.34
C TYR A 361 -18.34 17.70 13.36
N ASP A 362 -18.52 18.94 12.90
CA ASP A 362 -19.24 19.99 13.61
C ASP A 362 -20.50 20.41 12.83
N SER A 363 -21.66 20.38 13.47
CA SER A 363 -22.92 20.86 12.90
C SER A 363 -23.04 22.38 12.81
N SER A 364 -22.29 23.14 13.61
CA SER A 364 -22.32 24.62 13.62
C SER A 364 -21.83 25.21 12.29
N ARG A 365 -20.88 24.51 11.64
CA ARG A 365 -20.26 24.89 10.37
C ARG A 365 -21.18 24.73 9.16
N ALA A 366 -22.32 24.05 9.30
CA ALA A 366 -23.25 23.71 8.22
C ALA A 366 -24.13 24.91 7.80
N THR A 367 -23.50 25.89 7.15
CA THR A 367 -24.12 27.15 6.70
C THR A 367 -24.97 27.01 5.44
N ASN A 368 -24.65 26.05 4.56
CA ASN A 368 -25.37 25.85 3.30
C ASN A 368 -26.55 24.90 3.51
N ALA A 369 -27.70 25.20 2.91
CA ALA A 369 -28.88 24.33 2.93
C ALA A 369 -29.30 23.95 1.51
N VAL A 370 -29.77 22.72 1.33
CA VAL A 370 -30.23 22.20 0.03
C VAL A 370 -31.45 21.30 0.21
N LYS A 371 -32.36 21.34 -0.77
CA LYS A 371 -33.64 20.63 -0.75
C LYS A 371 -33.55 19.21 -1.30
N ALA A 372 -34.42 18.33 -0.81
CA ALA A 372 -34.56 16.96 -1.29
C ALA A 372 -34.71 16.89 -2.82
N ASN A 373 -34.10 15.85 -3.42
CA ASN A 373 -34.12 15.55 -4.84
C ASN A 373 -33.54 16.65 -5.76
N THR A 374 -32.68 17.53 -5.21
CA THR A 374 -31.97 18.55 -6.00
C THR A 374 -30.49 18.22 -6.16
N ALA A 375 -29.88 18.78 -7.19
CA ALA A 375 -28.44 18.79 -7.39
C ALA A 375 -27.84 20.14 -6.98
N PHE A 376 -26.62 20.11 -6.47
CA PHE A 376 -25.90 21.31 -6.03
C PHE A 376 -24.40 21.17 -6.28
N THR A 377 -23.74 22.31 -6.55
CA THR A 377 -22.29 22.38 -6.72
C THR A 377 -21.64 22.82 -5.42
N VAL A 378 -20.69 22.04 -4.93
CA VAL A 378 -19.75 22.46 -3.90
C VAL A 378 -18.63 23.24 -4.58
N LYS A 379 -18.46 24.51 -4.20
CA LYS A 379 -17.27 25.30 -4.51
C LYS A 379 -16.40 25.35 -3.25
N ALA A 380 -15.28 24.64 -3.27
CA ALA A 380 -14.33 24.62 -2.18
C ALA A 380 -13.18 25.58 -2.48
N GLU A 381 -13.18 26.71 -1.80
CA GLU A 381 -12.25 27.83 -1.97
C GLU A 381 -11.10 27.72 -0.95
N ASN A 382 -10.00 28.42 -1.20
CA ASN A 382 -8.79 28.41 -0.36
C ASN A 382 -8.17 27.01 -0.19
N VAL A 383 -8.09 26.25 -1.28
CA VAL A 383 -7.41 24.95 -1.34
C VAL A 383 -5.91 25.13 -1.01
N PRO A 384 -5.35 24.47 0.01
CA PRO A 384 -3.95 24.62 0.41
C PRO A 384 -2.93 24.33 -0.72
N GLU A 385 -1.71 24.86 -0.58
CA GLU A 385 -0.57 24.44 -1.42
C GLU A 385 0.03 23.10 -0.97
N ALA A 386 -0.07 22.80 0.33
CA ALA A 386 0.28 21.49 0.87
C ALA A 386 -0.68 20.40 0.38
N ASP A 387 -0.17 19.16 0.34
CA ASP A 387 -0.96 17.99 -0.05
C ASP A 387 -2.12 17.77 0.93
N SER A 388 -3.33 18.03 0.44
CA SER A 388 -4.55 18.08 1.25
C SER A 388 -5.69 17.29 0.60
N TRP A 389 -6.65 16.90 1.43
CA TRP A 389 -7.90 16.25 1.02
C TRP A 389 -9.09 17.16 1.36
N LEU A 390 -10.06 17.20 0.44
CA LEU A 390 -11.34 17.90 0.64
C LEU A 390 -12.34 16.95 1.29
N VAL A 391 -12.96 17.37 2.38
CA VAL A 391 -14.06 16.66 3.06
C VAL A 391 -15.33 17.47 2.87
N VAL A 392 -16.35 16.87 2.26
CA VAL A 392 -17.70 17.43 2.14
C VAL A 392 -18.61 16.73 3.14
N CYS A 393 -19.26 17.49 4.02
CA CYS A 393 -20.14 16.98 5.07
C CYS A 393 -21.56 17.46 4.84
N ALA A 394 -22.53 16.54 4.80
CA ALA A 394 -23.95 16.88 4.82
C ALA A 394 -24.66 16.15 5.98
N LYS A 395 -25.69 16.78 6.55
CA LYS A 395 -26.58 16.15 7.54
C LYS A 395 -28.04 16.46 7.19
N PRO A 396 -28.91 15.43 7.07
CA PRO A 396 -30.34 15.62 6.83
C PRO A 396 -31.03 16.06 8.13
N THR A 397 -32.26 16.57 8.03
CA THR A 397 -33.06 16.96 9.21
C THR A 397 -33.21 15.80 10.21
N THR A 398 -33.35 14.57 9.73
CA THR A 398 -33.45 13.35 10.54
C THR A 398 -32.42 12.31 10.09
N GLY A 399 -31.55 11.88 11.01
CA GLY A 399 -30.52 10.86 10.74
C GLY A 399 -29.09 11.32 11.00
N LYS A 400 -28.13 10.47 10.59
CA LYS A 400 -26.69 10.70 10.77
C LYS A 400 -26.13 11.56 9.63
N ALA A 401 -25.10 12.35 9.95
CA ALA A 401 -24.30 13.03 8.92
C ALA A 401 -23.58 12.01 8.02
N LYS A 402 -23.33 12.39 6.76
CA LYS A 402 -22.49 11.65 5.81
C LYS A 402 -21.35 12.55 5.35
N MET A 403 -20.18 11.95 5.19
CA MET A 403 -18.95 12.61 4.75
C MET A 403 -18.48 11.97 3.44
N SER A 404 -18.02 12.80 2.50
CA SER A 404 -17.38 12.38 1.25
C SER A 404 -15.98 12.99 1.19
N ILE A 405 -14.96 12.16 0.97
CA ILE A 405 -13.54 12.55 1.02
C ILE A 405 -12.96 12.49 -0.40
N PHE A 406 -12.28 13.56 -0.82
CA PHE A 406 -11.69 13.72 -2.15
C PHE A 406 -10.19 14.02 -2.05
N LYS A 407 -9.36 13.14 -2.62
CA LYS A 407 -7.90 13.26 -2.57
C LYS A 407 -7.40 14.20 -3.67
N LEU A 408 -7.12 15.46 -3.31
CA LEU A 408 -6.64 16.48 -4.25
C LEU A 408 -5.15 16.28 -4.59
N ASN A 409 -4.40 15.61 -3.72
CA ASN A 409 -2.97 15.30 -3.89
C ASN A 409 -2.64 14.16 -4.87
N THR A 410 -3.63 13.60 -5.59
CA THR A 410 -3.35 12.58 -6.60
C THR A 410 -2.58 13.19 -7.78
N PRO A 411 -1.52 12.56 -8.33
CA PRO A 411 -0.69 13.18 -9.37
C PRO A 411 -1.49 13.66 -10.60
N SER A 412 -2.48 12.88 -11.03
CA SER A 412 -3.36 13.17 -12.17
C SER A 412 -4.36 14.31 -11.94
N PHE A 413 -4.55 14.75 -10.69
CA PHE A 413 -5.38 15.91 -10.33
C PHE A 413 -4.54 17.12 -9.92
N LYS A 414 -3.43 16.90 -9.19
CA LYS A 414 -2.47 17.95 -8.80
C LYS A 414 -1.82 18.60 -10.01
N THR A 415 -1.42 17.82 -11.02
CA THR A 415 -0.89 18.35 -12.30
C THR A 415 -1.90 19.15 -13.13
N LYS A 416 -3.20 19.05 -12.81
CA LYS A 416 -4.28 19.83 -13.44
C LYS A 416 -4.64 21.10 -12.65
N ARG A 417 -3.95 21.40 -11.54
CA ARG A 417 -4.10 22.68 -10.83
C ARG A 417 -3.68 23.79 -11.80
N PRO A 418 -4.59 24.72 -12.17
CA PRO A 418 -4.23 25.87 -12.99
C PRO A 418 -3.09 26.64 -12.32
N PRO A 419 -2.18 27.27 -13.06
CA PRO A 419 -1.18 28.16 -12.46
C PRO A 419 -1.87 29.27 -11.67
N ALA A 420 -1.17 29.79 -10.65
CA ALA A 420 -1.64 30.92 -9.87
C ALA A 420 -2.01 32.08 -10.81
N SER A 421 -3.28 32.50 -10.79
CA SER A 421 -3.76 33.58 -11.65
C SER A 421 -3.23 34.90 -11.14
N ASN A 422 -2.09 35.32 -11.67
CA ASN A 422 -1.61 36.69 -11.57
C ASN A 422 -2.38 37.57 -12.57
N ASN A 423 -3.60 37.98 -12.19
CA ASN A 423 -4.45 38.94 -12.94
C ASN A 423 -3.87 40.37 -13.00
N ASN A 424 -2.55 40.50 -12.89
CA ASN A 424 -1.79 41.72 -12.84
C ASN A 424 -0.63 41.54 -13.82
N THR A 425 -0.76 42.11 -15.03
CA THR A 425 0.20 41.99 -16.14
C THR A 425 1.54 42.68 -15.90
N ARG A 426 1.71 43.27 -14.71
CA ARG A 426 2.97 43.84 -14.22
C ARG A 426 3.98 42.72 -13.91
N LYS A 427 5.20 42.85 -14.43
CA LYS A 427 6.34 42.01 -14.03
C LYS A 427 6.56 42.10 -12.51
N ALA A 428 6.88 40.99 -11.87
CA ALA A 428 7.20 40.94 -10.44
C ALA A 428 8.31 41.94 -10.05
N ARG A 429 8.17 42.59 -8.89
CA ARG A 429 9.24 43.40 -8.27
C ARG A 429 10.21 42.42 -7.62
N THR A 430 11.43 42.39 -8.12
CA THR A 430 12.51 41.59 -7.54
C THR A 430 13.51 42.52 -6.86
N TYR A 431 14.02 42.13 -5.70
CA TYR A 431 15.02 42.88 -4.95
C TYR A 431 16.19 41.94 -4.70
N SER A 432 17.21 42.03 -5.56
CA SER A 432 18.41 41.20 -5.45
C SER A 432 19.19 41.54 -4.17
N VAL A 433 20.03 40.60 -3.71
CA VAL A 433 20.94 40.82 -2.57
C VAL A 433 21.82 42.06 -2.79
N SER A 434 22.31 42.25 -4.02
CA SER A 434 23.07 43.44 -4.44
C SER A 434 22.29 44.76 -4.36
N GLU A 435 20.96 44.73 -4.44
CA GLU A 435 20.12 45.93 -4.32
C GLU A 435 19.71 46.23 -2.88
N LEU A 436 19.76 45.25 -1.98
CA LEU A 436 19.29 45.34 -0.59
C LEU A 436 19.82 46.59 0.13
N ALA A 437 21.13 46.85 0.03
CA ALA A 437 21.78 48.00 0.68
C ALA A 437 21.38 49.36 0.08
N SER A 438 21.03 49.41 -1.21
CA SER A 438 20.67 50.65 -1.92
C SER A 438 19.16 50.96 -1.90
N LYS A 439 18.33 49.94 -1.67
CA LYS A 439 16.85 50.03 -1.66
C LYS A 439 16.25 49.99 -0.25
N SER A 440 16.98 49.49 0.74
CA SER A 440 16.59 49.60 2.15
C SER A 440 16.88 51.00 2.69
N LYS A 441 16.08 51.46 3.65
CA LYS A 441 16.22 52.78 4.28
C LYS A 441 16.50 52.60 5.78
N ILE A 442 17.61 53.17 6.23
CA ILE A 442 17.99 53.25 7.65
C ILE A 442 18.13 54.73 8.01
N THR A 443 17.43 55.18 9.06
CA THR A 443 17.42 56.59 9.50
C THR A 443 17.53 56.71 11.01
N GLY A 444 18.19 57.76 11.50
CA GLY A 444 18.47 57.98 12.93
C GLY A 444 19.95 57.81 13.32
N LEU A 445 20.82 57.43 12.37
CA LEU A 445 22.25 57.11 12.62
C LEU A 445 23.25 58.04 11.92
N LYS A 446 22.79 59.11 11.25
CA LYS A 446 23.65 59.94 10.38
C LYS A 446 24.44 61.02 11.11
N ASP A 447 23.83 61.65 12.11
CA ASP A 447 24.44 62.71 12.88
C ASP A 447 25.17 62.10 14.10
N PRO A 448 26.31 62.67 14.55
CA PRO A 448 27.01 62.16 15.74
C PRO A 448 26.10 62.18 16.98
N LEU A 449 25.96 61.02 17.63
CA LEU A 449 25.05 60.78 18.75
C LEU A 449 25.76 60.94 20.10
N LYS A 450 25.12 61.61 21.06
CA LYS A 450 25.70 61.93 22.37
C LYS A 450 25.42 60.83 23.40
N PHE A 451 26.21 59.76 23.35
CA PHE A 451 26.03 58.58 24.22
C PHE A 451 26.47 58.83 25.66
N THR A 452 25.68 59.57 26.45
CA THR A 452 25.82 59.61 27.91
C THR A 452 25.41 58.27 28.56
N PRO A 453 25.88 57.94 29.78
CA PRO A 453 25.58 56.67 30.43
C PRO A 453 24.08 56.34 30.49
N GLY A 454 23.68 55.18 29.98
CA GLY A 454 22.29 54.73 29.93
C GLY A 454 21.41 55.40 28.87
N THR A 455 21.97 56.23 27.99
CA THR A 455 21.23 56.89 26.89
C THR A 455 21.09 55.95 25.69
N PHE A 456 19.88 55.84 25.15
CA PHE A 456 19.55 55.05 23.97
C PHE A 456 18.89 55.93 22.90
N TYR A 457 19.25 55.71 21.64
CA TYR A 457 18.71 56.36 20.45
C TYR A 457 18.00 55.33 19.58
N GLU A 458 16.74 55.57 19.25
CA GLU A 458 16.00 54.74 18.29
C GLU A 458 16.40 55.06 16.86
N PHE A 459 16.44 54.04 16.00
CA PHE A 459 16.66 54.19 14.57
C PHE A 459 15.62 53.38 13.79
N SER A 460 15.12 53.93 12.69
CA SER A 460 14.10 53.29 11.87
C SER A 460 14.74 52.50 10.74
N VAL A 461 14.22 51.29 10.49
CA VAL A 461 14.65 50.41 9.41
C VAL A 461 13.46 50.05 8.55
N THR A 462 13.63 50.14 7.23
CA THR A 462 12.67 49.66 6.22
C THR A 462 13.46 48.88 5.17
N GLY A 463 13.11 47.63 4.94
CA GLY A 463 13.76 46.80 3.92
C GLY A 463 13.27 47.09 2.50
N ALA A 464 14.07 46.69 1.52
CA ALA A 464 13.73 46.79 0.11
C ALA A 464 12.40 46.08 -0.20
N GLY A 465 11.45 46.78 -0.85
CA GLY A 465 10.11 46.26 -1.17
C GLY A 465 9.13 46.17 0.02
N GLN A 466 9.55 46.48 1.25
CA GLN A 466 8.67 46.36 2.43
C GLN A 466 7.42 47.26 2.37
N ASN A 467 7.57 48.45 1.77
CA ASN A 467 6.51 49.45 1.63
C ASN A 467 5.90 49.47 0.21
N ASP A 468 6.05 48.39 -0.56
CA ASP A 468 5.41 48.29 -1.87
C ASP A 468 3.88 48.27 -1.75
N GLU A 469 3.20 49.17 -2.46
CA GLU A 469 1.73 49.18 -2.47
C GLU A 469 1.12 48.08 -3.36
N PRO A 470 -0.03 47.50 -2.95
CA PRO A 470 -0.79 46.55 -3.76
C PRO A 470 -1.34 47.20 -5.05
N PRO A 471 -1.71 46.42 -6.08
CA PRO A 471 -1.80 44.96 -6.11
C PRO A 471 -0.43 44.26 -6.27
N TYR A 472 -0.25 43.23 -5.44
CA TYR A 472 0.88 42.31 -5.51
C TYR A 472 0.72 41.30 -6.65
N VAL A 473 1.83 40.70 -7.07
CA VAL A 473 1.95 39.69 -8.14
C VAL A 473 2.66 38.48 -7.54
N SER A 474 2.24 37.26 -7.91
CA SER A 474 2.98 36.06 -7.52
C SER A 474 4.44 36.16 -8.00
N GLY A 475 5.39 36.01 -7.08
CA GLY A 475 6.82 36.26 -7.31
C GLY A 475 7.31 37.68 -7.01
N ASP A 476 6.46 38.63 -6.59
CA ASP A 476 6.94 39.87 -5.97
C ASP A 476 7.77 39.51 -4.71
N GLU A 477 8.88 40.22 -4.51
CA GLU A 477 9.83 40.00 -3.42
C GLU A 477 9.82 41.20 -2.45
N ARG A 478 10.12 40.97 -1.18
CA ARG A 478 10.44 42.04 -0.22
C ARG A 478 11.42 41.56 0.84
N TRP A 479 12.03 42.49 1.54
CA TRP A 479 12.96 42.23 2.63
C TRP A 479 12.41 42.82 3.92
N ILE A 480 12.32 42.00 4.97
CA ILE A 480 11.79 42.39 6.28
C ILE A 480 12.95 42.43 7.30
N PRO A 481 13.16 43.55 8.02
CA PRO A 481 14.21 43.63 9.03
C PRO A 481 13.91 42.70 10.21
N MET A 482 14.92 41.94 10.65
CA MET A 482 14.79 40.99 11.76
C MET A 482 15.47 41.47 13.05
N TYR A 483 16.75 41.85 12.93
CA TYR A 483 17.61 42.22 14.06
C TYR A 483 18.83 43.00 13.54
N TRP A 484 19.65 43.53 14.44
CA TRP A 484 20.93 44.15 14.12
C TRP A 484 22.05 43.67 15.05
N SER A 485 23.30 43.84 14.61
CA SER A 485 24.50 43.50 15.38
C SER A 485 25.66 44.44 15.09
N MET A 486 26.61 44.51 16.04
CA MET A 486 27.93 45.10 15.84
C MET A 486 28.89 44.14 15.12
N LYS A 487 28.53 42.85 15.02
CA LYS A 487 29.30 41.79 14.35
C LYS A 487 28.74 41.53 12.96
N GLU A 488 29.63 41.29 12.00
CA GLU A 488 29.26 40.93 10.62
C GLU A 488 28.59 39.56 10.51
N ASN A 489 28.99 38.62 11.38
CA ASN A 489 28.47 37.25 11.43
C ASN A 489 28.12 36.87 12.89
N PRO A 490 26.97 37.32 13.42
CA PRO A 490 26.55 37.03 14.79
C PRO A 490 26.05 35.58 14.92
N THR A 491 26.78 34.74 15.65
CA THR A 491 26.36 33.35 15.93
C THR A 491 25.37 33.32 17.10
N GLU A 492 25.72 33.96 18.21
CA GLU A 492 24.99 33.87 19.47
C GLU A 492 23.70 34.71 19.48
N PRO A 493 22.64 34.28 20.21
CA PRO A 493 21.44 35.09 20.40
C PRO A 493 21.71 36.44 21.05
N SER A 494 22.68 36.54 21.96
CA SER A 494 23.08 37.79 22.62
C SER A 494 23.70 38.81 21.67
N ASP A 495 24.17 38.39 20.49
CA ASP A 495 24.70 39.29 19.47
C ASP A 495 23.60 39.88 18.56
N LYS A 496 22.34 39.48 18.74
CA LYS A 496 21.22 39.75 17.82
C LYS A 496 20.16 40.62 18.49
N ASN A 497 20.24 41.93 18.28
CA ASN A 497 19.35 42.91 18.87
C ASN A 497 18.08 43.06 18.03
N THR A 498 16.92 42.67 18.56
CA THR A 498 15.62 42.74 17.87
C THR A 498 14.92 44.09 18.02
N THR A 499 15.32 44.92 18.99
CA THR A 499 14.87 46.31 19.13
C THR A 499 15.83 47.25 18.41
N PHE A 500 15.33 48.05 17.48
CA PHE A 500 16.14 49.02 16.70
C PHE A 500 16.44 50.30 17.48
N ARG A 501 17.20 50.14 18.57
CA ARG A 501 17.77 51.22 19.38
C ARG A 501 19.23 50.95 19.67
N ILE A 502 20.05 51.98 19.85
CA ILE A 502 21.47 51.86 20.20
C ILE A 502 21.83 52.77 21.37
N GLY A 503 22.64 52.29 22.30
CA GLY A 503 23.01 53.02 23.51
C GLY A 503 24.30 52.50 24.14
N SER A 504 24.80 53.20 25.16
CA SER A 504 25.94 52.74 25.95
C SER A 504 25.62 52.80 27.45
N PRO A 505 25.68 51.67 28.19
CA PRO A 505 25.52 51.67 29.65
C PRO A 505 26.54 52.55 30.37
N LYS A 506 27.76 52.67 29.83
CA LYS A 506 28.90 53.43 30.41
C LYS A 506 29.16 54.76 29.69
N GLY A 507 28.36 55.10 28.68
CA GLY A 507 28.61 56.18 27.75
C GLY A 507 29.73 55.89 26.74
N ILE A 508 30.05 56.86 25.88
CA ILE A 508 31.20 56.81 24.95
C ILE A 508 31.90 58.16 25.02
N LYS A 509 33.12 58.22 25.59
CA LYS A 509 33.83 59.49 25.78
C LYS A 509 34.32 60.10 24.47
N ASP A 510 34.97 59.29 23.63
CA ASP A 510 35.65 59.76 22.43
C ASP A 510 34.71 59.80 21.21
N ALA A 511 34.93 60.74 20.30
CA ALA A 511 34.27 60.73 18.99
C ALA A 511 34.82 59.59 18.12
N LYS A 512 33.98 58.61 17.80
CA LYS A 512 34.38 57.38 17.09
C LYS A 512 33.25 56.89 16.18
N THR A 513 33.61 56.40 15.00
CA THR A 513 32.67 55.77 14.06
C THR A 513 32.65 54.27 14.25
N TYR A 514 31.47 53.68 14.20
CA TYR A 514 31.22 52.26 14.45
C TYR A 514 30.43 51.64 13.29
N ASN A 515 30.79 50.42 12.89
CA ASN A 515 30.02 49.63 11.93
C ASN A 515 28.85 48.93 12.63
N ILE A 516 27.69 48.93 11.97
CA ILE A 516 26.49 48.20 12.40
C ILE A 516 25.91 47.43 11.20
N TYR A 517 25.51 46.19 11.44
CA TYR A 517 24.99 45.26 10.46
C TYR A 517 23.53 44.99 10.75
N VAL A 518 22.64 45.38 9.84
CA VAL A 518 21.19 45.20 9.98
C VAL A 518 20.75 44.04 9.11
N PHE A 519 20.15 43.01 9.71
CA PHE A 519 19.80 41.75 9.04
C PHE A 519 18.35 41.75 8.58
N PHE A 520 18.13 41.29 7.36
CA PHE A 520 16.83 41.21 6.71
C PHE A 520 16.55 39.79 6.23
N LYS A 521 15.30 39.35 6.38
CA LYS A 521 14.80 38.11 5.77
C LYS A 521 14.10 38.42 4.46
N LYS A 522 14.38 37.64 3.42
CA LYS A 522 13.63 37.74 2.15
C LYS A 522 12.29 37.02 2.26
N GLN A 523 11.25 37.67 1.77
CA GLN A 523 9.90 37.13 1.59
C GLN A 523 9.51 37.18 0.12
N ILE A 524 8.68 36.23 -0.31
CA ILE A 524 8.13 36.14 -1.66
C ILE A 524 6.60 36.03 -1.57
N TYR A 525 5.88 36.83 -2.35
CA TYR A 525 4.42 36.76 -2.42
C TYR A 525 3.99 35.57 -3.28
N ASN A 526 3.21 34.64 -2.71
CA ASN A 526 2.80 33.42 -3.44
C ASN A 526 1.64 33.66 -4.42
N GLY A 527 0.93 34.79 -4.29
CA GLY A 527 -0.32 35.10 -5.02
C GLY A 527 -1.47 35.47 -4.08
N SER A 528 -1.42 35.04 -2.82
CA SER A 528 -2.39 35.34 -1.77
C SER A 528 -1.76 36.00 -0.54
N GLU A 529 -0.54 35.61 -0.17
CA GLU A 529 0.15 36.07 1.04
C GLU A 529 1.68 36.07 0.86
N TRP A 530 2.36 36.77 1.77
CA TRP A 530 3.82 36.86 1.81
C TRP A 530 4.41 35.71 2.61
N GLN A 531 5.28 34.93 1.99
CA GLN A 531 5.92 33.76 2.58
C GLN A 531 7.40 34.03 2.86
N ASP A 532 7.86 33.56 4.03
CA ASP A 532 9.27 33.61 4.43
C ASP A 532 10.13 32.67 3.57
N THR A 533 11.38 33.07 3.32
CA THR A 533 12.42 32.21 2.72
C THR A 533 13.59 32.01 3.69
N ASP A 534 14.45 31.03 3.43
CA ASP A 534 15.65 30.78 4.23
C ASP A 534 16.79 31.80 3.95
N VAL A 535 16.58 32.76 3.05
CA VAL A 535 17.58 33.78 2.70
C VAL A 535 17.56 34.93 3.71
N ILE A 536 18.66 35.06 4.45
CA ILE A 536 18.94 36.16 5.38
C ILE A 536 20.21 36.86 4.92
N GLU A 537 20.16 38.18 4.79
CA GLU A 537 21.28 39.02 4.34
C GLU A 537 21.42 40.26 5.22
N SER A 538 22.59 40.90 5.23
CA SER A 538 22.84 42.09 6.05
C SER A 538 23.18 43.34 5.22
N VAL A 539 22.77 44.49 5.74
CA VAL A 539 23.23 45.81 5.27
C VAL A 539 24.18 46.38 6.31
N LYS A 540 25.44 46.58 5.90
CA LYS A 540 26.43 47.32 6.67
C LYS A 540 26.15 48.82 6.54
N THR A 541 26.00 49.49 7.68
CA THR A 541 25.97 50.96 7.79
C THR A 541 26.82 51.41 8.99
N GLN A 542 26.83 52.69 9.28
CA GLN A 542 27.63 53.29 10.34
C GLN A 542 26.84 54.30 11.17
N PHE A 543 27.29 54.51 12.39
CA PHE A 543 26.95 55.66 13.24
C PHE A 543 28.24 56.19 13.89
N SER A 544 28.20 57.42 14.40
CA SER A 544 29.31 58.01 15.14
C SER A 544 28.88 58.50 16.52
N SER A 545 29.76 58.39 17.51
CA SER A 545 29.62 59.11 18.79
C SER A 545 30.07 60.56 18.66
N GLN A 546 29.39 61.45 19.37
CA GLN A 546 29.90 62.78 19.70
C GLN A 546 30.85 62.67 20.90
N GLU A 547 31.91 63.48 20.93
CA GLU A 547 32.81 63.59 22.07
C GLU A 547 32.07 64.12 23.32
N LEU A 548 32.38 63.56 24.49
CA LEU A 548 31.80 63.94 25.77
C LEU A 548 32.81 64.64 26.67
N THR A 549 32.34 65.64 27.39
CA THR A 549 33.10 66.23 28.50
C THR A 549 33.03 65.33 29.74
N ASP A 550 33.97 65.50 30.68
CA ASP A 550 33.93 64.74 31.94
C ASP A 550 32.65 65.02 32.76
N ALA A 551 32.02 66.18 32.58
CA ALA A 551 30.71 66.49 33.18
C ALA A 551 29.59 65.61 32.61
N ASP A 552 29.59 65.36 31.28
CA ASP A 552 28.57 64.55 30.61
C ASP A 552 28.58 63.08 31.08
N LEU A 553 29.75 62.57 31.47
CA LEU A 553 29.92 61.22 32.01
C LEU A 553 29.42 61.07 33.46
N THR A 554 29.13 62.18 34.16
CA THR A 554 28.57 62.17 35.52
C THR A 554 27.04 62.30 35.56
N ILE A 555 26.38 62.40 34.39
CA ILE A 555 24.93 62.53 34.30
C ILE A 555 24.26 61.19 34.66
N THR A 556 23.56 61.16 35.79
CA THR A 556 22.63 60.08 36.15
C THR A 556 21.32 60.26 35.37
N PRO A 557 20.74 59.22 34.75
CA PRO A 557 19.52 59.36 33.94
C PRO A 557 18.35 59.93 34.74
N THR A 558 17.76 61.03 34.24
CA THR A 558 16.51 61.59 34.76
C THR A 558 15.43 61.39 33.70
N GLY A 559 14.56 60.39 33.88
CA GLY A 559 13.53 60.05 32.89
C GLY A 559 12.42 59.21 33.52
N ASP A 560 11.23 59.81 33.62
CA ASP A 560 10.08 59.28 34.38
C ASP A 560 9.26 58.25 33.56
N ALA A 561 8.56 57.36 34.27
CA ALA A 561 7.74 56.31 33.66
C ALA A 561 6.35 56.84 33.26
N GLY A 562 6.23 57.42 32.06
CA GLY A 562 5.02 58.13 31.61
C GLY A 562 4.49 57.74 30.23
N GLY A 563 4.01 56.51 30.05
CA GLY A 563 3.37 56.06 28.80
C GLY A 563 2.48 54.82 29.00
N THR A 564 1.18 55.02 29.14
CA THR A 564 0.22 53.95 29.49
C THR A 564 -0.07 52.98 28.34
N GLY A 565 0.26 51.70 28.54
CA GLY A 565 -0.11 50.60 27.65
C GLY A 565 0.33 49.25 28.24
N GLY A 566 -0.51 48.65 29.10
CA GLY A 566 -0.11 47.51 29.93
C GLY A 566 0.15 46.22 29.16
N GLY A 567 1.33 45.63 29.36
CA GLY A 567 1.69 44.28 28.90
C GLY A 567 2.85 43.75 29.74
N SER A 568 2.58 42.80 30.63
CA SER A 568 3.58 42.26 31.57
C SER A 568 4.69 41.50 30.83
N GLY A 569 5.95 41.87 31.08
CA GLY A 569 7.11 41.30 30.37
C GLY A 569 8.37 41.36 31.23
N SER A 570 8.67 40.24 31.88
CA SER A 570 9.92 39.92 32.59
C SER A 570 11.17 40.57 31.98
N GLY A 571 11.99 41.22 32.81
CA GLY A 571 13.32 41.69 32.41
C GLY A 571 14.17 40.54 31.86
N SER A 572 14.85 40.79 30.74
CA SER A 572 15.77 39.84 30.11
C SER A 572 17.02 40.60 29.64
N ALA A 573 18.20 40.02 29.86
CA ALA A 573 19.47 40.70 29.70
C ALA A 573 19.96 40.71 28.23
N THR A 574 19.27 41.48 27.38
CA THR A 574 19.56 41.56 25.93
C THR A 574 19.85 42.97 25.41
N ASP A 575 20.09 43.94 26.29
CA ASP A 575 20.57 45.27 25.89
C ASP A 575 22.09 45.24 25.68
N ALA A 576 22.56 45.48 24.45
CA ALA A 576 23.96 45.35 24.08
C ALA A 576 24.90 46.31 24.82
N GLU A 577 25.95 45.76 25.44
CA GLU A 577 27.09 46.54 25.94
C GLU A 577 28.07 46.84 24.80
N LEU A 578 28.30 48.13 24.50
CA LEU A 578 29.28 48.57 23.52
C LEU A 578 30.72 48.32 24.01
N THR A 579 31.24 47.12 23.74
CA THR A 579 32.66 46.80 23.82
C THR A 579 33.30 46.97 22.45
N ALA A 580 34.21 47.94 22.32
CA ALA A 580 34.79 48.30 21.03
C ALA A 580 35.90 47.31 20.63
N THR A 581 35.66 46.52 19.57
CA THR A 581 36.71 45.74 18.90
C THR A 581 37.37 46.59 17.80
N GLU A 582 38.70 46.57 17.73
CA GLU A 582 39.45 47.35 16.74
C GLU A 582 39.24 46.84 15.30
N ALA A 583 39.10 47.76 14.36
CA ALA A 583 39.03 47.43 12.94
C ALA A 583 40.44 47.18 12.38
N ALA A 584 40.69 45.98 11.87
CA ALA A 584 41.95 45.66 11.20
C ALA A 584 42.10 46.50 9.92
N THR A 585 43.28 47.11 9.75
CA THR A 585 43.64 47.93 8.60
C THR A 585 43.81 47.11 7.33
N GLU A 586 43.39 47.67 6.19
CA GLU A 586 43.55 47.04 4.88
C GLU A 586 45.03 46.81 4.53
N LYS A 587 45.32 45.67 3.91
CA LYS A 587 46.57 45.46 3.18
C LYS A 587 46.27 44.87 1.82
N ALA A 588 46.25 45.75 0.81
CA ALA A 588 46.14 45.34 -0.57
C ALA A 588 47.35 44.51 -1.01
N ASN A 589 47.10 43.36 -1.64
CA ASN A 589 47.97 42.89 -2.72
C ASN A 589 47.16 41.98 -3.65
N GLY A 590 47.03 42.38 -4.92
CA GLY A 590 46.32 41.58 -5.92
C GLY A 590 47.24 40.53 -6.54
N SER A 591 46.67 39.42 -6.98
CA SER A 591 47.25 38.63 -8.08
C SER A 591 46.15 37.83 -8.77
N SER A 592 46.06 37.99 -10.09
CA SER A 592 45.23 37.16 -10.96
C SER A 592 46.12 36.17 -11.71
N SER A 593 45.85 34.87 -11.58
CA SER A 593 46.54 33.85 -12.35
C SER A 593 45.60 32.73 -12.79
N LYS A 594 45.50 32.53 -14.11
CA LYS A 594 44.89 31.38 -14.75
C LYS A 594 45.75 30.13 -14.54
N SER A 595 45.12 28.95 -14.53
CA SER A 595 45.70 27.75 -15.16
C SER A 595 44.61 26.75 -15.54
N ALA A 596 44.66 26.27 -16.78
CA ALA A 596 43.95 25.08 -17.27
C ALA A 596 44.93 23.87 -17.30
N VAL A 597 44.57 22.80 -18.02
CA VAL A 597 45.30 21.50 -18.18
C VAL A 597 45.03 20.54 -17.01
N SER A 598 44.43 19.33 -17.11
CA SER A 598 44.24 18.26 -18.13
C SER A 598 45.31 17.16 -18.16
N THR A 599 44.89 15.91 -17.89
CA THR A 599 45.40 14.61 -18.39
C THR A 599 44.34 13.56 -18.02
N MET A 600 43.77 12.80 -18.96
CA MET A 600 44.29 11.53 -19.52
C MET A 600 44.60 10.53 -18.39
N ASP A 601 43.72 9.55 -18.11
CA ASP A 601 43.46 8.29 -18.85
C ASP A 601 44.40 7.16 -18.39
N GLU A 602 43.82 6.02 -18.01
CA GLU A 602 44.14 4.70 -18.59
C GLU A 602 43.24 3.59 -17.96
N SER A 603 42.62 2.79 -18.81
CA SER A 603 42.06 1.47 -18.46
C SER A 603 43.16 0.40 -18.52
N PRO A 604 42.92 -0.86 -18.07
CA PRO A 604 42.80 -1.90 -19.11
C PRO A 604 41.94 -3.15 -18.79
N ILE A 605 41.24 -3.64 -19.83
CA ILE A 605 41.16 -5.05 -20.34
C ILE A 605 40.46 -6.12 -19.44
N GLY A 606 39.67 -7.08 -19.97
CA GLY A 606 39.41 -7.47 -21.38
C GLY A 606 38.10 -8.28 -21.56
N THR A 607 37.54 -8.38 -22.78
CA THR A 607 37.71 -9.48 -23.79
C THR A 607 37.13 -10.84 -23.35
N MET A 608 36.31 -11.60 -24.11
CA MET A 608 36.09 -11.75 -25.57
C MET A 608 34.57 -11.87 -25.90
N ALA A 609 34.00 -11.48 -27.06
CA ALA A 609 34.08 -12.07 -28.43
C ALA A 609 33.71 -13.58 -28.46
N THR A 610 32.88 -14.20 -29.33
CA THR A 610 32.14 -13.88 -30.58
C THR A 610 30.82 -14.73 -30.62
N LEU A 611 29.97 -14.86 -31.66
CA LEU A 611 29.93 -14.40 -33.08
C LEU A 611 28.47 -14.10 -33.54
N ALA A 612 28.36 -13.49 -34.72
CA ALA A 612 27.16 -13.14 -35.50
C ALA A 612 26.57 -14.28 -36.36
N VAL A 613 25.36 -14.07 -36.95
CA VAL A 613 24.97 -14.24 -38.39
C VAL A 613 23.52 -14.75 -38.63
N LEU A 614 22.70 -13.91 -39.31
CA LEU A 614 21.56 -14.13 -40.26
C LEU A 614 20.47 -15.24 -40.01
N SER A 615 19.27 -15.23 -40.63
CA SER A 615 18.34 -14.20 -41.14
C SER A 615 17.04 -14.83 -41.74
N LEU A 616 15.90 -14.14 -41.61
CA LEU A 616 14.79 -14.00 -42.59
C LEU A 616 14.04 -15.20 -43.24
N LEU A 617 12.70 -15.01 -43.30
CA LEU A 617 11.73 -15.34 -44.39
C LEU A 617 11.13 -16.75 -44.59
N ALA A 618 9.82 -16.81 -44.28
CA ALA A 618 8.69 -17.13 -45.18
C ALA A 618 8.59 -18.46 -45.98
N ALA A 619 7.44 -19.12 -45.76
CA ALA A 619 6.56 -19.81 -46.72
C ALA A 619 7.10 -20.92 -47.67
N GLY A 620 6.43 -22.08 -47.66
CA GLY A 620 6.49 -23.02 -48.80
C GLY A 620 6.10 -24.47 -48.50
N TYR A 621 4.93 -24.89 -48.96
CA TYR A 621 4.64 -26.31 -49.23
C TYR A 621 5.50 -26.79 -50.40
N ILE A 622 6.23 -27.91 -50.28
CA ILE A 622 6.69 -28.68 -51.46
C ILE A 622 6.49 -30.20 -51.23
N LEU A 623 5.78 -30.81 -52.18
CA LEU A 623 5.69 -32.26 -52.40
C LEU A 623 6.89 -32.74 -53.20
N ILE A 624 7.48 -33.90 -52.85
CA ILE A 624 8.33 -34.68 -53.77
C ILE A 624 7.92 -36.15 -53.75
N ARG A 625 7.70 -36.72 -54.95
CA ARG A 625 7.47 -38.16 -55.20
C ARG A 625 8.50 -38.66 -56.21
N LYS A 626 8.98 -39.90 -56.02
CA LYS A 626 9.58 -40.81 -57.05
C LYS A 626 10.97 -40.40 -57.62
N ARG A 627 11.87 -41.33 -58.04
CA ARG A 627 11.98 -42.81 -57.88
C ARG A 627 13.35 -43.30 -58.40
N LYS A 628 13.89 -44.40 -57.83
CA LYS A 628 14.96 -45.28 -58.39
C LYS A 628 16.35 -44.60 -58.55
N LYS A 629 17.49 -45.32 -58.50
CA LYS A 629 17.77 -46.64 -59.07
C LYS A 629 18.86 -47.44 -58.30
N ASP A 630 18.70 -48.77 -58.35
CA ASP A 630 19.66 -49.89 -58.33
C ASP A 630 21.02 -49.81 -57.56
N ILE A 631 21.25 -50.89 -56.78
CA ILE A 631 22.45 -51.31 -56.01
C ILE A 631 22.65 -50.59 -54.67
#